data_AF-A0A0K3BE29-F1
#
_entry.id   AF-A0A0K3BE29-F1
#
_cell.length_a   1.000
_cell.length_b   1.000
_cell.length_c   1.000
_cell.angle_alpha   90.00
_cell.angle_beta   90.00
_cell.angle_gamma   90.00
#
_symmetry.space_group_name_H-M   'P 1'
#
loop_
_entity.id
_entity.type
_entity.pdbx_description
1 polymer ?
#
loop_
_entity_poly.entity_id
_entity_poly.type
_entity_poly.pdbx_seq_one_letter_code
_entity_poly.pdbx_strand_id
1 'polypeptide(L)'
;MSDGRIKVEFAAIEAAGGQIKSAAGQMDGELDTLRSQLAPLGEAYTGAAKEAWRAVQDDWEKAQKELNEVLASIGIATTQAAQDYQETEHGVKGLWG
;
A
#
# COMPACT_ATOMS: atom_id res chain seq x y z
N MET A 1 11.70 -21.30 20.18
CA MET A 1 10.99 -20.01 20.40
C MET A 1 10.95 -19.13 19.14
N SER A 2 11.11 -19.70 17.93
CA SER A 2 11.21 -18.93 16.67
C SER A 2 9.91 -18.93 15.86
N ASP A 3 9.16 -20.04 15.87
CA ASP A 3 7.87 -20.20 15.17
C ASP A 3 6.82 -19.14 15.55
N GLY A 4 6.69 -18.82 16.85
CA GLY A 4 5.75 -17.80 17.32
C GLY A 4 6.08 -16.38 16.85
N ARG A 5 7.36 -16.06 16.64
CA ARG A 5 7.76 -14.73 16.13
C ARG A 5 7.47 -14.60 14.64
N ILE A 6 7.78 -15.63 13.85
CA ILE A 6 7.51 -15.63 12.39
C ILE A 6 6.01 -15.49 12.11
N LYS A 7 5.15 -16.19 12.85
CA LYS A 7 3.69 -16.06 12.73
C LYS A 7 3.19 -14.64 13.01
N VAL A 8 3.80 -13.95 13.98
CA VAL A 8 3.46 -12.55 14.31
C VAL A 8 3.89 -11.60 13.20
N GLU A 9 5.10 -11.79 12.64
CA GLU A 9 5.59 -10.98 11.51
C GLU A 9 4.69 -11.15 10.27
N PHE A 10 4.31 -12.39 9.91
CA PHE A 10 3.39 -12.64 8.80
C PHE A 10 2.03 -11.98 9.01
N ALA A 11 1.45 -12.10 10.20
CA ALA A 11 0.17 -11.46 10.51
C ALA A 11 0.25 -9.93 10.43
N ALA A 12 1.37 -9.33 10.86
CA ALA A 12 1.58 -7.89 10.77
C ALA A 12 1.70 -7.42 9.31
N ILE A 13 2.39 -8.19 8.46
CA ILE A 13 2.54 -7.94 7.02
C ILE A 13 1.18 -8.02 6.30
N GLU A 14 0.38 -9.05 6.57
CA GLU A 14 -0.96 -9.18 5.99
C GLU A 14 -1.86 -8.01 6.41
N ALA A 15 -1.82 -7.63 7.68
CA ALA A 15 -2.57 -6.48 8.19
C ALA A 15 -2.15 -5.17 7.50
N ALA A 16 -0.85 -4.95 7.33
CA ALA A 16 -0.32 -3.77 6.64
C ALA A 16 -0.77 -3.73 5.16
N GLY A 17 -0.75 -4.87 4.45
CA GLY A 17 -1.26 -4.96 3.09
C GLY A 17 -2.76 -4.63 2.99
N GLY A 18 -3.56 -5.11 3.95
CA GLY A 18 -4.98 -4.78 4.06
C GLY A 18 -5.24 -3.28 4.29
N GLN A 19 -4.47 -2.66 5.18
CA GLN A 19 -4.57 -1.22 5.47
C GLN A 19 -4.26 -0.37 4.23
N ILE A 20 -3.22 -0.72 3.46
CA ILE A 20 -2.85 0.02 2.25
C ILE A 20 -3.91 -0.11 1.17
N LYS A 21 -4.47 -1.31 0.99
CA LYS A 21 -5.58 -1.50 0.04
C LYS A 21 -6.79 -0.64 0.41
N SER A 22 -7.07 -0.50 1.71
CA SER A 22 -8.13 0.38 2.19
C SER A 22 -7.81 1.86 1.91
N ALA A 23 -6.57 2.29 2.17
CA ALA A 23 -6.13 3.66 1.91
C ALA A 23 -6.20 4.02 0.42
N ALA A 24 -5.77 3.12 -0.47
CA ALA A 24 -5.90 3.27 -1.92
C ALA A 24 -7.36 3.45 -2.35
N GLY A 25 -8.27 2.65 -1.82
CA GLY A 25 -9.71 2.78 -2.12
C GLY A 25 -10.33 4.09 -1.62
N GLN A 26 -9.90 4.59 -0.46
CA GLN A 26 -10.34 5.90 0.04
C GLN A 26 -9.88 7.02 -0.89
N MET A 27 -8.62 6.97 -1.31
CA MET A 27 -8.00 7.95 -2.19
C MET A 27 -8.67 8.00 -3.58
N ASP A 28 -9.00 6.84 -4.15
CA ASP A 28 -9.75 6.77 -5.41
C ASP A 28 -11.17 7.36 -5.24
N GLY A 29 -11.83 7.11 -4.11
CA GLY A 29 -13.13 7.68 -3.80
C GLY A 29 -13.12 9.21 -3.63
N GLU A 30 -12.05 9.76 -3.04
CA GLU A 30 -11.86 11.21 -2.92
C GLU A 30 -11.66 11.86 -4.30
N LEU A 31 -10.86 11.24 -5.17
CA LEU A 31 -10.65 11.71 -6.54
C LEU A 31 -11.96 11.73 -7.35
N ASP A 32 -12.75 10.66 -7.27
CA ASP A 32 -14.04 10.57 -7.96
C ASP A 32 -15.06 11.57 -7.40
N THR A 33 -15.06 11.80 -6.09
CA THR A 33 -15.88 12.83 -5.45
C THR A 33 -15.53 14.22 -5.99
N LEU A 34 -14.24 14.55 -6.09
CA LEU A 34 -13.78 15.81 -6.66
C LEU A 34 -14.18 15.92 -8.14
N ARG A 35 -13.99 14.89 -8.96
CA ARG A 35 -14.46 14.87 -10.36
C ARG A 35 -15.95 15.15 -10.48
N SER A 36 -16.77 14.55 -9.62
CA SER A 36 -18.22 14.76 -9.61
C SER A 36 -18.59 16.20 -9.25
N GLN A 37 -17.89 16.82 -8.28
CA GLN A 37 -18.09 18.22 -7.93
C GLN A 37 -17.69 19.18 -9.05
N LEU A 38 -16.69 18.82 -9.85
CA LEU A 38 -16.22 19.62 -10.98
C LEU A 38 -17.08 19.46 -12.23
N ALA A 39 -17.75 18.32 -12.42
CA ALA A 39 -18.61 18.04 -13.57
C ALA A 39 -19.68 19.12 -13.87
N PRO A 40 -20.43 19.67 -12.88
CA PRO A 40 -21.40 20.73 -13.15
C PRO A 40 -20.78 22.11 -13.46
N LEU A 41 -19.47 22.31 -13.21
CA LEU A 41 -18.76 23.57 -13.51
C LEU A 41 -18.33 23.67 -14.99
N GLY A 42 -19.04 22.99 -15.90
CA GLY A 42 -18.66 22.71 -17.29
C GLY A 42 -17.92 23.81 -18.08
N GLU A 43 -18.34 25.08 -17.98
CA GLU A 43 -17.66 26.24 -18.60
C GLU A 43 -16.96 27.17 -17.60
N ALA A 44 -17.25 27.04 -16.30
CA ALA A 44 -16.70 27.87 -15.22
C ALA A 44 -15.26 27.46 -14.82
N TYR A 45 -14.75 26.34 -15.34
CA TYR A 45 -13.41 25.82 -15.08
C TYR A 45 -12.29 26.58 -15.80
N THR A 46 -12.27 27.92 -15.68
CA THR A 46 -11.27 28.77 -16.34
C THR A 46 -10.21 29.24 -15.35
N GLY A 47 -8.94 29.05 -15.72
CA GLY A 47 -7.76 29.51 -14.97
C GLY A 47 -7.55 28.82 -13.62
N ALA A 48 -8.10 29.39 -12.55
CA ALA A 48 -7.82 29.00 -11.17
C ALA A 48 -8.31 27.59 -10.82
N ALA A 49 -9.46 27.19 -11.34
CA ALA A 49 -9.99 25.86 -11.09
C ALA A 49 -9.12 24.80 -11.79
N LYS A 50 -8.62 25.08 -13.00
CA LYS A 50 -7.69 24.19 -13.72
C LYS A 50 -6.40 23.96 -12.95
N GLU A 51 -5.88 25.00 -12.29
CA GLU A 51 -4.71 24.90 -11.42
C GLU A 51 -5.00 24.06 -10.18
N ALA A 52 -6.15 24.28 -9.53
CA ALA A 52 -6.57 23.47 -8.38
C ALA A 52 -6.78 21.99 -8.73
N TRP A 53 -7.34 21.68 -9.90
CA TRP A 53 -7.46 20.29 -10.38
C TRP A 53 -6.10 19.65 -10.55
N ARG A 54 -5.18 20.38 -11.18
CA ARG A 54 -3.83 19.89 -11.41
C ARG A 54 -3.13 19.59 -10.09
N ALA A 55 -3.27 20.45 -9.09
CA ALA A 55 -2.73 20.20 -7.76
C ALA A 55 -3.31 18.92 -7.13
N VAL A 56 -4.63 18.71 -7.22
CA VAL A 56 -5.28 17.47 -6.75
C VAL A 56 -4.75 16.24 -7.48
N GLN A 57 -4.56 16.33 -8.79
CA GLN A 57 -4.00 15.22 -9.57
C GLN A 57 -2.55 14.93 -9.19
N ASP A 58 -1.74 15.97 -9.00
CA ASP A 58 -0.34 15.85 -8.59
C ASP A 58 -0.23 15.23 -7.18
N ASP A 59 -1.07 15.65 -6.24
CA ASP A 59 -1.17 15.06 -4.90
C ASP A 59 -1.64 13.60 -4.97
N TRP A 60 -2.59 13.29 -5.86
CA TRP A 60 -3.05 11.93 -6.07
C TRP A 60 -1.95 11.03 -6.65
N GLU A 61 -1.21 11.49 -7.65
CA GLU A 61 -0.09 10.73 -8.21
C GLU A 61 0.99 10.47 -7.16
N LYS A 62 1.28 11.48 -6.32
CA LYS A 62 2.25 11.36 -5.24
C LYS A 62 1.83 10.32 -4.21
N ALA A 63 0.60 10.39 -3.69
CA ALA A 63 0.17 9.43 -2.67
C ALA A 63 -0.03 8.02 -3.26
N GLN A 64 -0.43 7.86 -4.53
CA GLN A 64 -0.43 6.57 -5.22
C GLN A 64 1.00 5.98 -5.33
N LYS A 65 1.98 6.83 -5.64
CA LYS A 65 3.39 6.40 -5.66
C LYS A 65 3.84 5.91 -4.29
N GLU A 66 3.54 6.66 -3.23
CA GLU A 66 3.86 6.28 -1.85
C GLU A 66 3.20 4.94 -1.48
N LEU A 67 1.92 4.75 -1.81
CA LEU A 67 1.22 3.46 -1.57
C LEU A 67 1.92 2.30 -2.28
N ASN A 68 2.34 2.49 -3.53
CA ASN A 68 3.06 1.47 -4.30
C ASN A 68 4.44 1.15 -3.69
N GLU A 69 5.16 2.16 -3.20
CA GLU A 69 6.43 1.98 -2.50
C GLU A 69 6.25 1.17 -1.21
N VAL A 70 5.21 1.44 -0.43
CA VAL A 70 4.91 0.66 0.78
C VAL A 70 4.52 -0.78 0.42
N LEU A 71 3.70 -1.01 -0.61
CA LEU A 71 3.36 -2.36 -1.08
C LEU A 71 4.59 -3.15 -1.51
N ALA A 72 5.53 -2.51 -2.21
CA ALA A 72 6.80 -3.14 -2.58
C ALA A 72 7.61 -3.52 -1.33
N SER A 73 7.69 -2.63 -0.34
CA SER A 73 8.37 -2.91 0.93
C SER A 73 7.74 -4.09 1.67
N ILE A 74 6.40 -4.18 1.69
CA ILE A 74 5.69 -5.32 2.29
C ILE A 74 6.03 -6.61 1.54
N GLY A 75 6.02 -6.60 0.21
CA GLY A 75 6.38 -7.76 -0.60
C GLY A 75 7.79 -8.29 -0.31
N ILE A 76 8.75 -7.38 -0.11
CA ILE A 76 10.12 -7.73 0.29
C ILE A 76 10.12 -8.35 1.69
N ALA A 77 9.46 -7.72 2.67
CA ALA A 77 9.38 -8.22 4.04
C ALA A 77 8.76 -9.61 4.12
N THR A 78 7.69 -9.88 3.36
CA THR A 78 7.06 -11.22 3.27
C THR A 78 8.02 -12.26 2.73
N THR A 79 8.75 -11.90 1.68
CA THR A 79 9.71 -12.82 1.05
C THR A 79 10.86 -13.15 1.99
N GLN A 80 11.38 -12.15 2.71
CA GLN A 80 12.42 -12.35 3.71
C GLN A 80 11.92 -13.24 4.86
N ALA A 81 10.71 -12.99 5.38
CA ALA A 81 10.11 -13.81 6.44
C ALA A 81 9.91 -15.28 6.00
N ALA A 82 9.59 -15.52 4.72
CA ALA A 82 9.48 -16.87 4.17
C ALA A 82 10.84 -17.58 4.07
N GLN A 83 11.91 -16.87 3.67
CA GLN A 83 13.27 -17.40 3.60
C GLN A 83 13.80 -17.76 4.99
N ASP A 84 13.63 -16.86 5.96
CA ASP A 84 14.05 -17.07 7.35
C ASP A 84 13.36 -18.30 7.98
N TYR A 85 12.08 -18.55 7.62
CA TYR A 85 11.36 -19.75 8.03
C TYR A 85 11.99 -21.03 7.45
N GLN A 86 12.26 -21.04 6.14
CA GLN A 86 12.86 -22.19 5.47
C GLN A 86 14.25 -22.51 6.05
N GLU A 87 15.12 -21.51 6.22
CA GLU A 87 16.44 -21.71 6.81
C GLU A 87 16.37 -22.26 8.23
N THR A 88 15.44 -21.73 9.04
CA THR A 88 15.24 -22.19 10.43
C THR A 88 14.74 -23.64 10.47
N GLU A 89 13.77 -24.03 9.64
CA GLU A 89 13.30 -25.41 9.58
C GLU A 89 14.38 -26.38 9.08
N HIS A 90 15.17 -25.99 8.08
CA HIS A 90 16.26 -26.80 7.56
C HIS A 90 17.38 -26.99 8.59
N GLY A 91 17.77 -25.92 9.31
CA GLY A 91 18.78 -26.00 10.37
C GLY A 91 18.35 -26.87 11.55
N VAL A 92 17.06 -26.86 11.91
CA VAL A 92 16.53 -27.75 12.95
C VAL A 92 16.48 -29.20 12.47
N LYS A 93 16.06 -29.48 11.23
CA LYS A 93 16.07 -30.86 10.70
C LYS A 93 17.47 -31.47 10.62
N GLY A 94 18.50 -30.68 10.32
CA GLY A 94 19.89 -31.15 10.27
C GLY A 94 20.53 -31.44 11.64
N LEU A 95 19.96 -30.91 12.72
CA LEU A 95 20.46 -31.12 14.09
C LEU A 95 19.87 -32.37 14.77
N TRP A 96 18.78 -32.93 14.24
CA TRP A 96 18.04 -34.06 14.82
C TRP A 96 17.81 -35.21 13.83
N GLY A 97 18.49 -35.18 12.68
CA GLY A 97 18.52 -36.25 11.68
C GLY A 97 19.81 -37.05 11.74
#